data_AF-A0A3D1D397-F1
#
_entry.id   AF-A0A3D1D397-F1
#
_cell.length_a   1.000
_cell.length_b   1.000
_cell.length_c   1.000
_cell.angle_alpha   90.00
_cell.angle_beta   90.00
_cell.angle_gamma   90.00
#
_symmetry.space_group_name_H-M   'P 1'
#
loop_
_entity.id
_entity.type
_entity.pdbx_description
1 polymer ?
#
loop_
_entity_poly.entity_id
_entity_poly.type
_entity_poly.pdbx_seq_one_letter_code
_entity_poly.pdbx_strand_id
1 'polypeptide(L)'
;MAEFTVAIELGSSKITGIVGRKNTDGSISVLAIAQENGEACIRNGVVRNIEKTVQALSNIIKKLEATLKAHIAHVYVGFGGQSIIGVKNTNVRELSTESEVTQDMINELMDANRSMQYPDKQILDAVTLEYKVDNQYQAEPPVGVPCKRLEGNFLNILCRKEFYRRLKKCFDQANISILDMYISPLALADSVLTEAEKRGGCALVDLGADTTTVSIFHRNILRKLSVIPLGSSNITKDLASLQIEESDAERLKLKYASAFTDGNDIDTTKHYAIESDRFIEMSKFVEIVEARTREIIENVKSLIPEEYTDKLLGGIILTGGGSNMNNIERAFRLYTHIEKIRTAKFVNDTIKSSNPLVNAKDGRLCTVLAILAKGDQNCAGNDITSNLFGNIPEKSATQTDQATSPQVANGRIIDDTEHTQNKAKVEVKEKTEADNRNEQESKPKQPRKLLNKFKSIFNKLTAPEEE
;
A
#
# COMPACT_ATOMS: atom_id res chain seq x y z
N MET A 1 9.30 -24.27 -14.71
CA MET A 1 9.28 -23.90 -13.29
C MET A 1 7.95 -23.26 -13.00
N ALA A 2 7.40 -23.45 -11.81
CA ALA A 2 6.24 -22.68 -11.40
C ALA A 2 6.57 -21.19 -11.42
N GLU A 3 5.65 -20.38 -11.92
CA GLU A 3 5.78 -18.93 -11.94
C GLU A 3 4.57 -18.33 -11.23
N PHE A 4 4.83 -17.75 -10.06
CA PHE A 4 3.83 -17.08 -9.24
C PHE A 4 4.48 -16.07 -8.31
N THR A 5 3.70 -15.08 -7.91
CA THR A 5 4.03 -14.07 -6.92
C THR A 5 3.22 -14.33 -5.66
N VAL A 6 3.84 -14.14 -4.49
CA VAL A 6 3.18 -14.29 -3.18
C VAL A 6 3.20 -12.96 -2.44
N ALA A 7 2.04 -12.54 -1.95
CA ALA A 7 1.90 -11.36 -1.10
C ALA A 7 1.31 -11.74 0.25
N ILE A 8 1.86 -11.19 1.33
CA ILE A 8 1.36 -11.35 2.70
C ILE A 8 1.04 -9.97 3.28
N GLU A 9 -0.18 -9.81 3.76
CA GLU A 9 -0.64 -8.64 4.50
C GLU A 9 -0.88 -8.99 5.97
N LEU A 10 -0.29 -8.21 6.87
CA LEU A 10 -0.47 -8.37 8.31
C LEU A 10 -1.55 -7.42 8.85
N GLY A 11 -2.80 -7.87 8.82
CA GLY A 11 -3.92 -7.13 9.40
C GLY A 11 -4.18 -7.51 10.87
N SER A 12 -4.73 -6.57 11.65
CA SER A 12 -5.16 -6.81 13.03
C SER A 12 -6.26 -7.87 13.15
N SER A 13 -7.24 -7.89 12.22
CA SER A 13 -8.28 -8.92 12.25
C SER A 13 -7.80 -10.24 11.63
N LYS A 14 -7.08 -10.15 10.51
CA LYS A 14 -6.60 -11.32 9.77
C LYS A 14 -5.23 -11.06 9.18
N ILE A 15 -4.37 -12.06 9.22
CA ILE A 15 -3.17 -12.13 8.39
C ILE A 15 -3.57 -12.89 7.11
N THR A 16 -3.35 -12.29 5.94
CA THR A 16 -3.76 -12.86 4.66
C THR A 16 -2.55 -13.08 3.77
N GLY A 17 -2.37 -14.32 3.30
CA GLY A 17 -1.44 -14.65 2.22
C GLY A 17 -2.21 -14.93 0.94
N ILE A 18 -1.75 -14.38 -0.18
CA ILE A 18 -2.34 -14.58 -1.50
C ILE A 18 -1.25 -14.91 -2.52
N VAL A 19 -1.58 -15.79 -3.45
CA VAL A 19 -0.70 -16.22 -4.53
C VAL A 19 -1.37 -15.90 -5.85
N GLY A 20 -0.64 -15.26 -6.76
CA GLY A 20 -1.13 -14.96 -8.08
C GLY A 20 -0.10 -15.17 -9.18
N ARG A 21 -0.59 -15.23 -10.41
CA ARG A 21 0.23 -15.24 -11.63
C ARG A 21 -0.18 -14.07 -12.51
N LYS A 22 0.79 -13.25 -12.90
CA LYS A 22 0.59 -12.22 -13.92
C LYS A 22 0.49 -12.87 -15.29
N ASN A 23 -0.58 -12.58 -16.01
CA ASN A 23 -0.81 -13.05 -17.36
C ASN A 23 -0.22 -12.06 -18.38
N THR A 24 0.00 -12.53 -19.60
CA THR A 24 0.50 -11.70 -20.70
C THR A 24 -0.45 -10.57 -21.12
N ASP A 25 -1.75 -10.70 -20.80
CA ASP A 25 -2.77 -9.67 -21.03
C ASP A 25 -2.81 -8.59 -19.92
N GLY A 26 -1.90 -8.65 -18.95
CA GLY A 26 -1.85 -7.74 -17.79
C GLY A 26 -2.81 -8.11 -16.65
N SER A 27 -3.67 -9.14 -16.81
CA SER A 27 -4.53 -9.61 -15.72
C SER A 27 -3.75 -10.46 -14.70
N ILE A 28 -4.25 -10.55 -13.48
CA ILE A 28 -3.68 -11.39 -12.42
C ILE A 28 -4.62 -12.55 -12.13
N SER A 29 -4.13 -13.78 -12.29
CA SER A 29 -4.87 -14.99 -11.89
C SER A 29 -4.49 -15.38 -10.47
N VAL A 30 -5.43 -15.28 -9.53
CA VAL A 30 -5.23 -15.69 -8.14
C VAL A 30 -5.34 -17.21 -8.05
N LEU A 31 -4.23 -17.84 -7.65
CA LEU A 31 -4.07 -19.29 -7.58
C LEU A 31 -4.48 -19.84 -6.21
N ALA A 32 -4.14 -19.14 -5.14
CA ALA A 32 -4.42 -19.57 -3.77
C ALA A 32 -4.54 -18.37 -2.82
N ILE A 33 -5.30 -18.56 -1.74
CA ILE A 33 -5.42 -17.62 -0.62
C ILE A 33 -5.49 -18.39 0.69
N ALA A 34 -4.84 -17.89 1.72
CA ALA A 34 -4.89 -18.42 3.08
C ALA A 34 -5.04 -17.27 4.08
N GLN A 35 -5.81 -17.50 5.14
CA GLN A 35 -6.02 -16.53 6.22
C GLN A 35 -5.82 -17.19 7.58
N GLU A 36 -5.26 -16.42 8.51
CA GLU A 36 -5.14 -16.74 9.94
C GLU A 36 -5.72 -15.59 10.78
N ASN A 37 -6.19 -15.89 12.00
CA ASN A 37 -6.66 -14.86 12.92
C ASN A 37 -5.49 -13.96 13.34
N GLY A 38 -5.64 -12.65 13.14
CA GLY A 38 -4.63 -11.64 13.42
C GLY A 38 -4.65 -11.08 14.85
N GLU A 39 -5.73 -11.27 15.61
CA GLU A 39 -6.02 -10.51 16.83
C GLU A 39 -4.96 -10.74 17.94
N ALA A 40 -4.52 -11.99 18.10
CA ALA A 40 -3.46 -12.31 19.04
C ALA A 40 -2.07 -11.86 18.55
N CYS A 41 -1.91 -11.64 17.24
CA CYS A 41 -0.64 -11.39 16.55
C CYS A 41 -0.35 -9.90 16.42
N ILE A 42 -1.31 -9.15 15.87
CA ILE A 42 -1.20 -7.76 15.43
C ILE A 42 -2.25 -6.92 16.16
N ARG A 43 -1.84 -5.78 16.71
CA ARG A 43 -2.74 -4.80 17.34
C ARG A 43 -2.41 -3.40 16.83
N ASN A 44 -3.43 -2.67 16.37
CA ASN A 44 -3.27 -1.36 15.73
C ASN A 44 -2.27 -1.38 14.54
N GLY A 45 -2.18 -2.51 13.83
CA GLY A 45 -1.20 -2.74 12.76
C GLY A 45 0.25 -2.87 13.24
N VAL A 46 0.48 -3.11 14.54
CA VAL A 46 1.81 -3.36 15.13
C VAL A 46 1.88 -4.80 15.62
N VAL A 47 3.00 -5.48 15.38
CA VAL A 47 3.24 -6.83 15.93
C VAL A 47 3.17 -6.76 17.46
N ARG A 48 2.18 -7.43 18.06
CA ARG A 48 1.99 -7.52 19.51
C ARG A 48 2.75 -8.71 20.07
N ASN A 49 2.56 -9.89 19.48
CA ASN A 49 3.17 -11.14 19.91
C ASN A 49 3.94 -11.78 18.74
N ILE A 50 5.26 -11.90 18.88
CA ILE A 50 6.14 -12.45 17.84
C ILE A 50 5.86 -13.93 17.59
N GLU A 51 5.79 -14.74 18.65
CA GLU A 51 5.60 -16.20 18.54
C GLU A 51 4.27 -16.55 17.85
N LYS A 52 3.18 -15.88 18.24
CA LYS A 52 1.88 -16.05 17.58
C LYS A 52 1.92 -15.62 16.12
N THR A 53 2.63 -14.54 15.81
CA THR A 53 2.81 -14.06 14.44
C THR A 53 3.61 -15.07 13.60
N VAL A 54 4.71 -15.60 14.14
CA VAL A 54 5.50 -16.66 13.50
C VAL A 54 4.65 -17.88 13.20
N GLN A 55 3.87 -18.35 14.19
CA GLN A 55 2.96 -19.49 14.01
C GLN A 55 1.94 -19.24 12.89
N ALA A 56 1.31 -18.06 12.87
CA ALA A 56 0.35 -17.69 11.84
C ALA A 56 0.99 -17.61 10.45
N LEU A 57 2.18 -17.01 10.33
CA LEU A 57 2.92 -16.94 9.07
C LEU A 57 3.28 -18.34 8.54
N SER A 58 3.82 -19.21 9.39
CA SER A 58 4.14 -20.59 9.00
C SER A 58 2.90 -21.37 8.57
N ASN A 59 1.75 -21.16 9.23
CA ASN A 59 0.50 -21.80 8.83
C ASN A 59 -0.01 -21.30 7.47
N ILE A 60 0.10 -19.99 7.20
CA ILE A 60 -0.25 -19.40 5.91
C ILE A 60 0.58 -20.03 4.80
N ILE A 61 1.91 -20.05 4.95
CA ILE A 61 2.81 -20.64 3.94
C ILE A 61 2.46 -22.10 3.69
N LYS A 62 2.31 -22.92 4.75
CA LYS A 62 1.91 -24.33 4.61
C LYS A 62 0.60 -24.52 3.84
N LYS A 63 -0.42 -23.70 4.13
CA LYS A 63 -1.72 -23.75 3.44
C LYS A 63 -1.60 -23.37 1.95
N LEU A 64 -0.79 -22.35 1.65
CA LEU A 64 -0.55 -21.91 0.28
C LEU A 64 0.23 -22.98 -0.50
N GLU A 65 1.35 -23.48 0.03
CA GLU A 65 2.18 -24.52 -0.58
C GLU A 65 1.39 -25.82 -0.83
N ALA A 66 0.55 -26.23 0.12
CA ALA A 66 -0.31 -27.40 -0.05
C ALA A 66 -1.29 -27.24 -1.23
N THR A 67 -1.79 -26.02 -1.44
CA THR A 67 -2.69 -25.70 -2.57
C THR A 67 -1.94 -25.63 -3.90
N LEU A 68 -0.75 -25.04 -3.90
CA LEU A 68 0.09 -24.86 -5.09
C LEU A 68 0.83 -26.14 -5.52
N LYS A 69 1.10 -27.05 -4.56
CA LYS A 69 2.03 -28.18 -4.71
C LYS A 69 3.46 -27.75 -5.11
N ALA A 70 3.86 -26.55 -4.69
CA ALA A 70 5.16 -25.95 -4.95
C ALA A 70 5.66 -25.20 -3.72
N HIS A 71 6.97 -25.17 -3.51
CA HIS A 71 7.58 -24.43 -2.41
C HIS A 71 7.52 -22.91 -2.66
N ILE A 72 7.36 -22.12 -1.61
CA ILE A 72 7.43 -20.64 -1.67
C ILE A 72 8.81 -20.21 -1.20
N ALA A 73 9.66 -19.77 -2.12
CA ALA A 73 11.02 -19.33 -1.78
C ALA A 73 11.03 -17.94 -1.13
N HIS A 74 10.21 -17.03 -1.64
CA HIS A 74 10.17 -15.66 -1.17
C HIS A 74 8.77 -15.06 -1.20
N VAL A 75 8.56 -13.96 -0.48
CA VAL A 75 7.27 -13.25 -0.44
C VAL A 75 7.44 -11.73 -0.49
N TYR A 76 6.42 -11.04 -0.98
CA TYR A 76 6.23 -9.61 -0.78
C TYR A 76 5.39 -9.38 0.48
N VAL A 77 5.74 -8.37 1.25
CA VAL A 77 5.06 -8.09 2.52
C VAL A 77 4.46 -6.68 2.52
N GLY A 78 3.17 -6.59 2.78
CA GLY A 78 2.50 -5.34 3.09
C GLY A 78 2.56 -5.02 4.56
N PHE A 79 2.91 -3.78 4.89
CA PHE A 79 2.79 -3.28 6.24
C PHE A 79 2.19 -1.88 6.30
N GLY A 80 1.47 -1.63 7.38
CA GLY A 80 0.71 -0.40 7.58
C GLY A 80 0.55 -0.11 9.07
N GLY A 81 -0.55 0.56 9.41
CA GLY A 81 -0.95 0.77 10.80
C GLY A 81 -0.28 1.94 11.49
N GLN A 82 -0.41 1.96 12.82
CA GLN A 82 -0.09 3.13 13.66
C GLN A 82 1.40 3.53 13.63
N SER A 83 2.28 2.66 13.12
CA SER A 83 3.71 2.94 13.02
C SER A 83 4.08 3.88 11.88
N ILE A 84 3.19 4.12 10.91
CA ILE A 84 3.45 4.92 9.71
C ILE A 84 2.85 6.31 9.83
N ILE A 85 3.63 7.34 9.46
CA ILE A 85 3.18 8.73 9.44
C ILE A 85 3.90 9.53 8.35
N GLY A 86 3.17 10.39 7.64
CA GLY A 86 3.75 11.40 6.75
C GLY A 86 4.11 12.68 7.51
N VAL A 87 5.37 13.11 7.42
CA VAL A 87 5.90 14.34 8.04
C VAL A 87 6.45 15.25 6.95
N LYS A 88 5.96 16.49 6.88
CA LYS A 88 6.49 17.49 5.96
C LYS A 88 7.90 17.91 6.41
N ASN A 89 8.83 18.06 5.48
CA ASN A 89 10.16 18.58 5.72
C ASN A 89 10.55 19.55 4.60
N THR A 90 11.25 20.62 4.95
CA THR A 90 11.73 21.61 3.97
C THR A 90 13.24 21.73 4.12
N ASN A 91 13.95 21.57 3.01
CA ASN A 91 15.38 21.85 2.94
C ASN A 91 15.60 23.10 2.10
N VAL A 92 16.53 23.93 2.54
CA VAL A 92 16.85 25.20 1.90
C VAL A 92 18.32 25.22 1.53
N ARG A 93 18.61 25.64 0.31
CA ARG A 93 19.94 25.95 -0.17
C ARG A 93 19.98 27.43 -0.53
N GLU A 94 20.90 28.16 0.11
CA GLU A 94 21.20 29.55 -0.24
C GLU A 94 22.50 29.59 -1.07
N LEU A 95 22.47 30.35 -2.15
CA LEU A 95 23.57 30.53 -3.08
C LEU A 95 24.22 31.89 -2.79
N SER A 96 25.55 31.93 -2.78
CA SER A 96 26.32 33.14 -2.47
C SER A 96 26.12 34.24 -3.52
N THR A 97 25.90 33.84 -4.76
CA THR A 97 25.52 34.70 -5.88
C THR A 97 24.34 34.07 -6.58
N GLU A 98 23.60 34.88 -7.36
CA GLU A 98 22.60 34.33 -8.27
C GLU A 98 23.26 33.34 -9.23
N SER A 99 22.75 32.12 -9.26
CA SER A 99 23.23 31.08 -10.18
C SER A 99 22.09 30.18 -10.62
N GLU A 100 22.28 29.53 -11.77
CA GLU A 100 21.32 28.57 -12.30
C GLU A 100 21.26 27.33 -11.41
N VAL A 101 20.04 26.87 -11.16
CA VAL A 101 19.80 25.61 -10.46
C VAL A 101 20.29 24.44 -11.30
N THR A 102 21.19 23.63 -10.76
CA THR A 102 21.66 22.41 -11.42
C THR A 102 20.91 21.17 -10.91
N GLN A 103 20.97 20.07 -11.67
CA GLN A 103 20.42 18.79 -11.21
C GLN A 103 21.10 18.30 -9.92
N ASP A 104 22.39 18.57 -9.75
CA ASP A 104 23.12 18.24 -8.52
C ASP A 104 22.56 19.00 -7.31
N MET A 105 22.15 20.27 -7.48
CA MET A 105 21.50 21.01 -6.40
C MET A 105 20.18 20.38 -5.96
N ILE A 106 19.42 19.85 -6.90
CA ILE A 106 18.17 19.13 -6.64
C ILE A 106 18.44 17.81 -5.91
N ASN A 107 19.45 17.06 -6.37
CA ASN A 107 19.85 15.79 -5.75
C ASN A 107 20.33 16.03 -4.31
N GLU A 108 21.17 17.03 -4.08
CA GLU A 108 21.66 17.40 -2.74
C GLU A 108 20.51 17.75 -1.77
N LEU A 109 19.47 18.46 -2.24
CA LEU A 109 18.29 18.74 -1.41
C LEU A 109 17.53 17.47 -1.00
N MET A 110 17.40 16.51 -1.93
CA MET A 110 16.78 15.22 -1.66
C MET A 110 17.66 14.34 -0.75
N ASP A 111 18.97 14.34 -0.94
CA ASP A 111 19.92 13.58 -0.12
C ASP A 111 19.98 14.13 1.30
N ALA A 112 19.98 15.45 1.45
CA ALA A 112 19.82 16.10 2.75
C ALA A 112 18.50 15.70 3.42
N ASN A 113 17.41 15.63 2.66
CA ASN A 113 16.09 15.24 3.17
C ASN A 113 16.08 13.77 3.65
N ARG A 114 16.64 12.87 2.85
CA ARG A 114 16.75 11.44 3.18
C ARG A 114 17.70 11.17 4.35
N SER A 115 18.62 12.08 4.62
CA SER A 115 19.57 12.00 5.75
C SER A 115 19.00 12.54 7.06
N MET A 116 17.81 13.17 7.03
CA MET A 116 17.15 13.71 8.22
C MET A 116 16.91 12.61 9.27
N GLN A 117 17.25 12.92 10.52
CA GLN A 117 17.07 12.02 11.65
C GLN A 117 15.79 12.33 12.40
N TYR A 118 14.99 11.29 12.64
CA TYR A 118 13.79 11.37 13.46
C TYR A 118 13.95 10.44 14.66
N PRO A 119 13.71 10.92 15.90
CA PRO A 119 13.75 10.05 17.08
C PRO A 119 12.82 8.83 16.93
N ASP A 120 13.38 7.64 17.17
CA ASP A 120 12.73 6.33 17.08
C ASP A 120 12.07 5.96 15.73
N LYS A 121 12.27 6.78 14.69
CA LYS A 121 11.69 6.57 13.36
C LYS A 121 12.75 6.60 12.27
N GLN A 122 12.50 5.89 11.19
CA GLN A 122 13.30 5.92 9.96
C GLN A 122 12.44 6.36 8.79
N ILE A 123 13.05 7.02 7.81
CA ILE A 123 12.42 7.37 6.54
C ILE A 123 12.35 6.10 5.71
N LEU A 124 11.15 5.73 5.27
CA LEU A 124 10.93 4.63 4.34
C LEU A 124 10.86 5.13 2.90
N ASP A 125 10.28 6.29 2.71
CA ASP A 125 10.12 6.93 1.41
C ASP A 125 10.01 8.45 1.59
N ALA A 126 10.30 9.20 0.52
CA ALA A 126 10.25 10.65 0.49
C ALA A 126 9.61 11.14 -0.81
N VAL A 127 8.49 11.83 -0.67
CA VAL A 127 7.74 12.38 -1.80
C VAL A 127 8.09 13.86 -1.95
N THR A 128 8.54 14.28 -3.13
CA THR A 128 8.69 15.71 -3.45
C THR A 128 7.31 16.36 -3.60
N LEU A 129 7.05 17.40 -2.84
CA LEU A 129 5.79 18.14 -2.90
C LEU A 129 5.83 19.25 -3.94
N GLU A 130 6.86 20.10 -3.85
CA GLU A 130 7.14 21.24 -4.72
C GLU A 130 8.53 21.81 -4.40
N TYR A 131 9.11 22.50 -5.37
CA TYR A 131 10.27 23.35 -5.15
C TYR A 131 9.84 24.81 -5.01
N LYS A 132 10.68 25.63 -4.41
CA LYS A 132 10.50 27.08 -4.38
C LYS A 132 11.80 27.75 -4.78
N VAL A 133 11.73 28.55 -5.83
CA VAL A 133 12.82 29.37 -6.33
C VAL A 133 12.56 30.80 -5.90
N ASP A 134 13.40 31.29 -5.00
CA ASP A 134 13.22 32.54 -4.27
C ASP A 134 11.82 32.61 -3.62
N ASN A 135 10.88 33.33 -4.24
CA ASN A 135 9.49 33.46 -3.76
C ASN A 135 8.44 32.79 -4.68
N GLN A 136 8.87 32.02 -5.69
CA GLN A 136 7.98 31.39 -6.66
C GLN A 136 8.00 29.87 -6.52
N TYR A 137 6.81 29.27 -6.41
CA TYR A 137 6.66 27.81 -6.35
C TYR A 137 6.79 27.17 -7.73
N GLN A 138 7.43 26.01 -7.77
CA GLN A 138 7.72 25.22 -8.95
C GLN A 138 7.25 23.79 -8.71
N ALA A 139 6.36 23.30 -9.58
CA ALA A 139 5.83 21.93 -9.46
C ALA A 139 6.84 20.87 -9.87
N GLU A 140 7.69 21.19 -10.84
CA GLU A 140 8.74 20.33 -11.37
C GLU A 140 10.12 20.84 -10.94
N PRO A 141 11.17 20.00 -11.00
CA PRO A 141 12.54 20.42 -10.71
C PRO A 141 12.94 21.64 -11.57
N PRO A 142 13.28 22.79 -10.96
CA PRO A 142 13.52 24.05 -11.69
C PRO A 142 14.94 24.14 -12.26
N VAL A 143 15.43 23.08 -12.91
CA VAL A 143 16.78 23.05 -13.49
C VAL A 143 16.92 24.12 -14.56
N GLY A 144 18.01 24.90 -14.51
CA GLY A 144 18.30 26.02 -15.41
C GLY A 144 17.64 27.34 -15.00
N VAL A 145 16.85 27.38 -13.93
CA VAL A 145 16.27 28.63 -13.43
C VAL A 145 17.29 29.35 -12.56
N PRO A 146 17.60 30.65 -12.81
CA PRO A 146 18.46 31.43 -11.93
C PRO A 146 17.77 31.69 -10.59
N CYS A 147 18.49 31.52 -9.49
CA CYS A 147 17.97 31.83 -8.16
C CYS A 147 19.10 32.21 -7.19
N LYS A 148 18.72 32.82 -6.07
CA LYS A 148 19.59 32.95 -4.90
C LYS A 148 19.22 31.98 -3.81
N ARG A 149 17.97 31.55 -3.77
CA ARG A 149 17.43 30.64 -2.77
C ARG A 149 16.61 29.55 -3.43
N LEU A 150 16.98 28.30 -3.17
CA LEU A 150 16.28 27.11 -3.63
C LEU A 150 15.77 26.32 -2.43
N GLU A 151 14.47 26.11 -2.35
CA GLU A 151 13.84 25.30 -1.32
C GLU A 151 13.23 24.03 -1.94
N GLY A 152 13.45 22.88 -1.31
CA GLY A 152 12.76 21.63 -1.60
C GLY A 152 11.79 21.31 -0.49
N ASN A 153 10.50 21.17 -0.81
CA ASN A 153 9.47 20.75 0.12
C ASN A 153 9.15 19.27 -0.10
N PHE A 154 9.22 18.49 0.96
CA PHE A 154 9.11 17.04 0.92
C PHE A 154 8.06 16.54 1.93
N LEU A 155 7.50 15.37 1.65
CA LEU A 155 6.74 14.57 2.60
C LEU A 155 7.51 13.28 2.86
N ASN A 156 8.09 13.17 4.06
CA ASN A 156 8.80 11.99 4.52
C ASN A 156 7.81 10.99 5.11
N ILE A 157 7.79 9.78 4.57
CA ILE A 157 7.00 8.69 5.10
C ILE A 157 7.85 7.96 6.12
N LEU A 158 7.53 8.18 7.39
CA LEU A 158 8.28 7.67 8.52
C LEU A 158 7.67 6.38 9.06
N CYS A 159 8.52 5.50 9.57
CA CYS A 159 8.11 4.33 10.31
C CYS A 159 8.91 4.17 11.60
N ARG A 160 8.26 3.70 12.68
CA ARG A 160 8.97 3.34 13.93
C ARG A 160 10.02 2.24 13.66
N LYS A 161 11.28 2.49 14.03
CA LYS A 161 12.40 1.55 13.83
C LYS A 161 12.12 0.19 14.47
N GLU A 162 11.61 0.21 15.70
CA GLU A 162 11.31 -1.00 16.46
C GLU A 162 10.23 -1.87 15.79
N PHE A 163 9.20 -1.25 15.21
CA PHE A 163 8.17 -2.01 14.49
C PHE A 163 8.77 -2.73 13.28
N TYR A 164 9.57 -2.01 12.47
CA TYR A 164 10.22 -2.58 11.29
C TYR A 164 11.14 -3.76 11.65
N ARG A 165 11.95 -3.59 12.71
CA ARG A 165 12.83 -4.65 13.25
C ARG A 165 12.04 -5.87 13.73
N ARG A 166 10.96 -5.66 14.49
CA ARG A 166 10.11 -6.75 14.98
C ARG A 166 9.41 -7.49 13.85
N LEU A 167 8.99 -6.78 12.82
CA LEU A 167 8.36 -7.36 11.64
C LEU A 167 9.35 -8.30 10.92
N LYS A 168 10.56 -7.83 10.58
CA LYS A 168 11.61 -8.68 9.98
C LYS A 168 11.90 -9.92 10.82
N LYS A 169 12.07 -9.74 12.13
CA LYS A 169 12.30 -10.85 13.07
C LYS A 169 11.21 -11.93 13.00
N CYS A 170 9.94 -11.58 12.76
CA CYS A 170 8.88 -12.58 12.63
C CYS A 170 9.05 -13.42 11.35
N PHE A 171 9.42 -12.80 10.23
CA PHE A 171 9.65 -13.52 8.98
C PHE A 171 10.92 -14.38 9.05
N ASP A 172 12.00 -13.86 9.63
CA ASP A 172 13.24 -14.60 9.85
C ASP A 172 13.00 -15.86 10.70
N GLN A 173 12.27 -15.73 11.81
CA GLN A 173 11.93 -16.87 12.69
C GLN A 173 10.94 -17.85 12.05
N ALA A 174 10.11 -17.39 11.11
CA ALA A 174 9.24 -18.24 10.33
C ALA A 174 9.96 -18.93 9.16
N ASN A 175 11.25 -18.62 8.94
CA ASN A 175 12.05 -19.06 7.80
C ASN A 175 11.44 -18.66 6.44
N ILE A 176 10.93 -17.42 6.36
CA ILE A 176 10.32 -16.86 5.16
C ILE A 176 11.18 -15.69 4.67
N SER A 177 11.78 -15.84 3.50
CA SER A 177 12.56 -14.75 2.91
C SER A 177 11.65 -13.68 2.29
N ILE A 178 11.93 -12.42 2.60
CA ILE A 178 11.20 -11.27 2.05
C ILE A 178 11.95 -10.74 0.82
N LEU A 179 11.27 -10.63 -0.33
CA LEU A 179 11.81 -9.94 -1.51
C LEU A 179 11.77 -8.42 -1.30
N ASP A 180 10.60 -7.90 -0.97
CA ASP A 180 10.40 -6.49 -0.71
C ASP A 180 9.23 -6.25 0.25
N MET A 181 9.23 -5.08 0.86
CA MET A 181 8.21 -4.63 1.79
C MET A 181 7.53 -3.35 1.28
N TYR A 182 6.22 -3.40 1.08
CA TYR A 182 5.45 -2.26 0.60
C TYR A 182 4.69 -1.56 1.73
N ILE A 183 4.68 -0.23 1.66
CA ILE A 183 3.82 0.62 2.49
C ILE A 183 2.38 0.43 2.01
N SER A 184 1.59 -0.33 2.76
CA SER A 184 0.23 -0.75 2.39
C SER A 184 -0.66 0.40 1.90
N PRO A 185 -0.71 1.58 2.58
CA PRO A 185 -1.48 2.72 2.08
C PRO A 185 -1.11 3.20 0.67
N LEU A 186 0.16 3.12 0.28
CA LEU A 186 0.61 3.54 -1.05
C LEU A 186 0.22 2.52 -2.12
N ALA A 187 0.49 1.24 -1.85
CA ALA A 187 0.09 0.16 -2.74
C ALA A 187 -1.42 0.17 -2.98
N LEU A 188 -2.19 0.31 -1.90
CA LEU A 188 -3.65 0.40 -1.93
C LEU A 188 -4.10 1.58 -2.79
N ALA A 189 -3.54 2.78 -2.59
CA ALA A 189 -3.88 3.97 -3.36
C ALA A 189 -3.65 3.80 -4.87
N ASP A 190 -2.57 3.14 -5.26
CA ASP A 190 -2.29 2.86 -6.67
C ASP A 190 -3.30 1.91 -7.32
N SER A 191 -3.88 1.01 -6.52
CA SER A 191 -4.77 -0.02 -7.04
C SER A 191 -6.25 0.37 -6.96
N VAL A 192 -6.65 1.33 -6.11
CA VAL A 192 -8.08 1.67 -5.90
C VAL A 192 -8.48 3.07 -6.38
N LEU A 193 -7.52 3.99 -6.50
CA LEU A 193 -7.78 5.34 -6.97
C LEU A 193 -7.59 5.41 -8.49
N THR A 194 -8.43 6.21 -9.12
CA THR A 194 -8.24 6.59 -10.53
C THR A 194 -7.30 7.78 -10.65
N GLU A 195 -6.65 7.91 -11.80
CA GLU A 195 -5.82 9.09 -12.10
C GLU A 195 -6.61 10.41 -12.12
N ALA A 196 -7.92 10.35 -12.38
CA ALA A 196 -8.78 11.53 -12.30
C ALA A 196 -8.97 11.99 -10.85
N GLU A 197 -9.14 11.04 -9.92
CA GLU A 197 -9.31 11.33 -8.49
C GLU A 197 -8.03 11.86 -7.87
N LYS A 198 -6.89 11.21 -8.12
CA LYS A 198 -5.59 11.66 -7.62
C LYS A 198 -5.24 13.07 -8.13
N ARG A 199 -5.60 13.38 -9.39
CA ARG A 199 -5.34 14.68 -10.02
C ARG A 199 -6.26 15.77 -9.49
N GLY A 200 -7.57 15.50 -9.48
CA GLY A 200 -8.60 16.42 -9.00
C GLY A 200 -8.60 16.61 -7.48
N GLY A 201 -7.90 15.74 -6.76
CA GLY A 201 -7.75 15.75 -5.31
C GLY A 201 -8.76 14.85 -4.62
N CYS A 202 -8.30 13.96 -3.74
CA CYS A 202 -9.18 13.05 -3.02
C CYS A 202 -8.58 12.61 -1.68
N ALA A 203 -9.45 12.17 -0.77
CA ALA A 203 -9.06 11.47 0.45
C ALA A 203 -9.36 9.98 0.30
N LEU A 204 -8.32 9.13 0.35
CA LEU A 204 -8.49 7.69 0.49
C LEU A 204 -8.55 7.35 1.99
N VAL A 205 -9.62 6.69 2.40
CA VAL A 205 -9.88 6.30 3.78
C VAL A 205 -10.03 4.78 3.84
N ASP A 206 -9.04 4.11 4.39
CA ASP A 206 -9.06 2.67 4.64
C ASP A 206 -9.59 2.40 6.06
N LEU A 207 -10.82 1.89 6.14
CA LEU A 207 -11.52 1.56 7.39
C LEU A 207 -11.21 0.11 7.78
N GLY A 208 -10.12 -0.06 8.52
CA GLY A 208 -9.67 -1.35 9.01
C GLY A 208 -10.38 -1.83 10.29
N ALA A 209 -9.81 -2.88 10.88
CA ALA A 209 -10.25 -3.44 12.15
C ALA A 209 -9.85 -2.55 13.34
N ASP A 210 -8.54 -2.40 13.59
CA ASP A 210 -8.05 -1.56 14.70
C ASP A 210 -7.66 -0.14 14.28
N THR A 211 -7.50 0.12 12.98
CA THR A 211 -6.97 1.38 12.48
C THR A 211 -7.78 1.92 11.32
N THR A 212 -7.81 3.24 11.20
CA THR A 212 -8.26 3.93 10.00
C THR A 212 -7.09 4.71 9.42
N THR A 213 -6.79 4.52 8.15
CA THR A 213 -5.71 5.21 7.44
C THR A 213 -6.31 6.24 6.49
N VAL A 214 -5.81 7.48 6.56
CA VAL A 214 -6.20 8.59 5.68
C VAL A 214 -5.00 9.01 4.84
N SER A 215 -5.17 8.96 3.52
CA SER A 215 -4.19 9.43 2.53
C SER A 215 -4.82 10.51 1.65
N ILE A 216 -4.22 11.70 1.63
CA ILE A 216 -4.71 12.82 0.81
C ILE A 216 -3.84 12.94 -0.43
N PHE A 217 -4.47 12.91 -1.59
CA PHE A 217 -3.84 13.13 -2.88
C PHE A 217 -4.35 14.42 -3.49
N HIS A 218 -3.49 15.17 -4.17
CA HIS A 218 -3.87 16.33 -4.99
C HIS A 218 -2.78 16.60 -6.04
N ARG A 219 -3.20 16.77 -7.30
CA ARG A 219 -2.29 16.87 -8.47
C ARG A 219 -1.35 15.65 -8.56
N ASN A 220 -1.90 14.44 -8.39
CA ASN A 220 -1.18 13.17 -8.44
C ASN A 220 -0.06 12.98 -7.39
N ILE A 221 0.02 13.83 -6.37
CA ILE A 221 1.02 13.74 -5.32
C ILE A 221 0.34 13.44 -3.99
N LEU A 222 0.93 12.53 -3.21
CA LEU A 222 0.55 12.28 -1.82
C LEU A 222 0.91 13.52 -0.98
N ARG A 223 -0.10 14.19 -0.43
CA ARG A 223 0.05 15.40 0.38
C ARG A 223 0.07 15.14 1.87
N LYS A 224 -0.58 14.07 2.30
CA LYS A 224 -0.70 13.69 3.71
C LYS A 224 -0.93 12.19 3.81
N LEU A 225 -0.26 11.57 4.77
CA LEU A 225 -0.52 10.19 5.20
C LEU A 225 -0.63 10.18 6.73
N SER A 226 -1.72 9.67 7.26
CA SER A 226 -1.95 9.59 8.70
C SER A 226 -2.77 8.36 9.06
N VAL A 227 -2.49 7.80 10.22
CA VAL A 227 -3.18 6.61 10.72
C VAL A 227 -3.67 6.86 12.13
N ILE A 228 -4.95 6.61 12.38
CA ILE A 228 -5.56 6.66 13.71
C ILE A 228 -5.80 5.25 14.24
N PRO A 229 -5.55 4.99 15.53
CA PRO A 229 -5.80 3.70 16.17
C PRO A 229 -7.28 3.53 16.54
N LEU A 230 -8.16 3.85 15.59
CA LEU A 230 -9.61 3.71 15.68
C LEU A 230 -10.08 3.02 14.41
N GLY A 231 -10.74 1.87 14.55
CA GLY A 231 -11.32 1.12 13.43
C GLY A 231 -12.60 0.41 13.85
N SER A 232 -13.10 -0.46 12.97
CA SER A 232 -14.38 -1.15 13.17
C SER A 232 -14.41 -2.13 14.36
N SER A 233 -13.26 -2.56 14.88
CA SER A 233 -13.17 -3.38 16.11
C SER A 233 -13.46 -2.56 17.36
N ASN A 234 -13.31 -1.23 17.34
CA ASN A 234 -13.71 -0.39 18.47
C ASN A 234 -15.24 -0.46 18.68
N ILE A 235 -16.01 -0.56 17.59
CA ILE A 235 -17.47 -0.75 17.65
C ILE A 235 -17.80 -2.06 18.35
N THR A 236 -17.09 -3.13 18.01
CA THR A 236 -17.22 -4.44 18.66
C THR A 236 -16.92 -4.37 20.15
N LYS A 237 -15.86 -3.68 20.54
CA LYS A 237 -15.47 -3.50 21.95
C LYS A 237 -16.49 -2.68 22.73
N ASP A 238 -17.06 -1.65 22.12
CA ASP A 238 -18.13 -0.86 22.76
C ASP A 238 -19.39 -1.70 22.97
N LEU A 239 -19.78 -2.53 21.99
CA LEU A 239 -20.88 -3.48 22.14
C LEU A 239 -20.59 -4.53 23.21
N ALA A 240 -19.35 -5.06 23.26
CA ALA A 240 -18.92 -6.01 24.27
C ALA A 240 -18.96 -5.45 25.71
N SER A 241 -18.86 -4.11 25.86
CA SER A 241 -18.99 -3.44 27.16
C SER A 241 -20.36 -3.65 27.83
N LEU A 242 -21.37 -4.11 27.08
CA LEU A 242 -22.68 -4.52 27.57
C LEU A 242 -22.70 -5.95 28.15
N GLN A 243 -21.55 -6.46 28.61
CA GLN A 243 -21.37 -7.83 29.12
C GLN A 243 -21.71 -8.90 28.07
N ILE A 244 -21.39 -8.59 26.81
CA ILE A 244 -21.52 -9.49 25.66
C ILE A 244 -20.12 -9.99 25.30
N GLU A 245 -20.00 -11.29 24.99
CA GLU A 245 -18.74 -11.84 24.49
C GLU A 245 -18.35 -11.17 23.17
N GLU A 246 -17.05 -10.91 22.96
CA GLU A 246 -16.57 -10.14 21.79
C GLU A 246 -16.95 -10.82 20.47
N SER A 247 -17.00 -12.16 20.44
CA SER A 247 -17.46 -12.94 19.29
C SER A 247 -18.94 -12.70 18.95
N ASP A 248 -19.80 -12.58 19.95
CA ASP A 248 -21.22 -12.27 19.76
C ASP A 248 -21.42 -10.81 19.37
N ALA A 249 -20.68 -9.89 19.99
CA ALA A 249 -20.68 -8.49 19.61
C ALA A 249 -20.29 -8.32 18.14
N GLU A 250 -19.26 -9.03 17.67
CA GLU A 250 -18.83 -9.01 16.27
C GLU A 250 -19.91 -9.57 15.35
N ARG A 251 -20.53 -10.70 15.74
CA ARG A 251 -21.63 -11.31 15.00
C ARG A 251 -22.82 -10.38 14.86
N LEU A 252 -23.21 -9.70 15.94
CA LEU A 252 -24.29 -8.70 15.93
C LEU A 252 -23.92 -7.49 15.07
N LYS A 253 -22.69 -6.97 15.18
CA LYS A 253 -22.18 -5.88 14.35
C LYS A 253 -22.28 -6.25 12.86
N LEU A 254 -21.73 -7.39 12.45
CA LEU A 254 -21.73 -7.83 11.05
C LEU A 254 -23.16 -8.02 10.50
N LYS A 255 -24.12 -8.38 11.35
CA LYS A 255 -25.50 -8.68 10.94
C LYS A 255 -26.43 -7.46 10.93
N TYR A 256 -26.26 -6.54 11.89
CA TYR A 256 -27.26 -5.50 12.16
C TYR A 256 -26.68 -4.07 12.16
N ALA A 257 -25.36 -3.88 12.15
CA ALA A 257 -24.78 -2.54 12.24
C ALA A 257 -25.13 -1.67 11.03
N SER A 258 -25.51 -0.43 11.33
CA SER A 258 -25.66 0.64 10.37
C SER A 258 -24.89 1.84 10.89
N ALA A 259 -24.14 2.49 10.01
CA ALA A 259 -23.37 3.70 10.30
C ALA A 259 -24.28 4.92 10.51
N PHE A 260 -25.52 4.84 10.01
CA PHE A 260 -26.56 5.83 10.18
C PHE A 260 -27.94 5.18 10.02
N THR A 261 -28.87 5.54 10.89
CA THR A 261 -30.25 5.02 10.96
C THR A 261 -31.18 6.21 11.08
N ASP A 262 -32.22 6.28 10.23
CA ASP A 262 -33.22 7.32 10.37
C ASP A 262 -34.02 7.10 11.66
N GLY A 263 -34.36 8.18 12.37
CA GLY A 263 -35.06 8.07 13.66
C GLY A 263 -36.39 7.32 13.59
N ASN A 264 -37.07 7.34 12.43
CA ASN A 264 -38.31 6.61 12.19
C ASN A 264 -38.11 5.09 12.06
N ASP A 265 -36.90 4.63 11.75
CA ASP A 265 -36.57 3.21 11.60
C ASP A 265 -36.12 2.57 12.93
N ILE A 266 -35.98 3.38 13.99
CA ILE A 266 -35.59 2.92 15.32
C ILE A 266 -36.82 2.40 16.07
N ASP A 267 -37.00 1.09 16.05
CA ASP A 267 -38.02 0.40 16.85
C ASP A 267 -37.46 0.10 18.26
N THR A 268 -37.99 0.80 19.26
CA THR A 268 -37.59 0.62 20.67
C THR A 268 -38.09 -0.68 21.29
N THR A 269 -39.02 -1.39 20.64
CA THR A 269 -39.55 -2.68 21.11
C THR A 269 -38.79 -3.88 20.53
N LYS A 270 -37.95 -3.63 19.52
CA LYS A 270 -37.17 -4.67 18.84
C LYS A 270 -35.90 -4.99 19.61
N HIS A 271 -35.59 -6.28 19.69
CA HIS A 271 -34.43 -6.79 20.40
C HIS A 271 -33.59 -7.69 19.48
N TYR A 272 -32.27 -7.64 19.65
CA TYR A 272 -31.35 -8.55 19.00
C TYR A 272 -30.89 -9.63 19.98
N ALA A 273 -31.16 -10.88 19.65
CA ALA A 273 -30.78 -12.03 20.47
C ALA A 273 -29.27 -12.25 20.46
N ILE A 274 -28.68 -12.40 21.65
CA ILE A 274 -27.28 -12.76 21.85
C ILE A 274 -27.22 -14.29 21.95
N GLU A 275 -27.61 -14.83 23.11
CA GLU A 275 -27.72 -16.25 23.44
C GLU A 275 -28.79 -16.44 24.54
N SER A 276 -29.55 -17.54 24.46
CA SER A 276 -30.63 -17.87 25.42
C SER A 276 -31.59 -16.69 25.63
N ASP A 277 -31.82 -16.28 26.88
CA ASP A 277 -32.73 -15.19 27.26
C ASP A 277 -32.06 -13.79 27.25
N ARG A 278 -30.82 -13.67 26.77
CA ARG A 278 -30.11 -12.39 26.70
C ARG A 278 -30.32 -11.70 25.36
N PHE A 279 -30.64 -10.41 25.41
CA PHE A 279 -30.86 -9.59 24.25
C PHE A 279 -30.33 -8.17 24.44
N ILE A 280 -30.16 -7.46 23.33
CA ILE A 280 -29.89 -6.02 23.31
C ILE A 280 -31.04 -5.30 22.59
N GLU A 281 -31.52 -4.21 23.17
CA GLU A 281 -32.51 -3.33 22.51
C GLU A 281 -31.92 -2.72 21.24
N MET A 282 -32.71 -2.67 20.17
CA MET A 282 -32.27 -2.10 18.89
C MET A 282 -31.82 -0.64 19.06
N SER A 283 -32.57 0.16 19.82
CA SER A 283 -32.24 1.56 20.13
C SER A 283 -30.83 1.69 20.72
N LYS A 284 -30.51 0.86 21.72
CA LYS A 284 -29.20 0.89 22.39
C LYS A 284 -28.07 0.41 21.47
N PHE A 285 -28.32 -0.63 20.68
CA PHE A 285 -27.37 -1.11 19.68
C PHE A 285 -27.04 -0.02 18.65
N VAL A 286 -28.06 0.65 18.10
CA VAL A 286 -27.89 1.74 17.12
C VAL A 286 -27.11 2.90 17.74
N GLU A 287 -27.46 3.33 18.96
CA GLU A 287 -26.77 4.41 19.67
C GLU A 287 -25.26 4.16 19.77
N ILE A 288 -24.85 2.95 20.19
CA ILE A 288 -23.43 2.60 20.35
C ILE A 288 -22.71 2.55 19.00
N VAL A 289 -23.30 1.90 18.00
CA VAL A 289 -22.70 1.76 16.67
C VAL A 289 -22.51 3.12 16.01
N GLU A 290 -23.53 3.98 16.04
CA GLU A 290 -23.48 5.29 15.44
C GLU A 290 -22.52 6.23 16.17
N ALA A 291 -22.51 6.21 17.51
CA ALA A 291 -21.60 7.04 18.29
C ALA A 291 -20.13 6.77 17.93
N ARG A 292 -19.73 5.49 17.88
CA ARG A 292 -18.34 5.13 17.52
C ARG A 292 -18.04 5.38 16.04
N THR A 293 -19.00 5.11 15.16
CA THR A 293 -18.83 5.37 13.73
C THR A 293 -18.66 6.87 13.47
N ARG A 294 -19.46 7.70 14.11
CA ARG A 294 -19.35 9.16 14.07
C ARG A 294 -17.99 9.65 14.55
N GLU A 295 -17.50 9.15 15.68
CA GLU A 295 -16.18 9.53 16.19
C GLU A 295 -15.07 9.19 15.20
N ILE A 296 -15.11 8.02 14.57
CA ILE A 296 -14.14 7.64 13.53
C ILE A 296 -14.20 8.65 12.36
N ILE A 297 -15.40 8.99 11.89
CA ILE A 297 -15.59 9.92 10.77
C ILE A 297 -15.13 11.33 11.12
N GLU A 298 -15.43 11.83 12.32
CA GLU A 298 -14.99 13.15 12.78
C GLU A 298 -13.46 13.22 12.91
N ASN A 299 -12.81 12.14 13.37
CA ASN A 299 -11.35 12.03 13.35
C ASN A 299 -10.78 11.96 11.92
N VAL A 300 -11.45 11.30 10.98
CA VAL A 300 -11.04 11.33 9.57
C VAL A 300 -11.12 12.76 9.02
N LYS A 301 -12.21 13.48 9.31
CA LYS A 301 -12.38 14.88 8.89
C LYS A 301 -11.27 15.78 9.43
N SER A 302 -10.90 15.64 10.70
CA SER A 302 -9.85 16.46 11.33
C SER A 302 -8.45 16.21 10.76
N LEU A 303 -8.22 15.05 10.14
CA LEU A 303 -6.96 14.72 9.47
C LEU A 303 -6.84 15.33 8.07
N ILE A 304 -7.94 15.81 7.48
CA ILE A 304 -7.92 16.52 6.20
C ILE A 304 -7.40 17.94 6.49
N PRO A 305 -6.22 18.31 5.98
CA PRO A 305 -5.70 19.65 6.19
C PRO A 305 -6.62 20.69 5.54
N GLU A 306 -6.84 21.82 6.22
CA GLU A 306 -7.68 22.92 5.73
C GLU A 306 -7.29 23.38 4.31
N GLU A 307 -5.98 23.37 4.01
CA GLU A 307 -5.44 23.71 2.69
C GLU A 307 -5.95 22.83 1.53
N TYR A 308 -6.53 21.66 1.83
CA TYR A 308 -7.08 20.72 0.85
C TYR A 308 -8.59 20.53 0.93
N THR A 309 -9.29 21.00 1.97
CA THR A 309 -10.73 20.75 2.15
C THR A 309 -11.54 21.10 0.90
N ASP A 310 -11.31 22.28 0.32
CA ASP A 310 -12.01 22.75 -0.88
C ASP A 310 -11.39 22.26 -2.20
N LYS A 311 -10.32 21.44 -2.12
CA LYS A 311 -9.55 20.93 -3.27
C LYS A 311 -9.75 19.44 -3.50
N LEU A 312 -10.65 18.77 -2.76
CA LEU A 312 -10.94 17.35 -2.93
C LEU A 312 -12.07 17.12 -3.95
N LEU A 313 -11.86 17.48 -5.23
CA LEU A 313 -12.89 17.31 -6.28
C LEU A 313 -13.23 15.83 -6.58
N GLY A 314 -12.29 14.94 -6.28
CA GLY A 314 -12.48 13.48 -6.28
C GLY A 314 -13.29 12.97 -5.08
N GLY A 315 -13.41 13.77 -4.02
CA GLY A 315 -14.15 13.44 -2.81
C GLY A 315 -13.42 12.48 -1.87
N ILE A 316 -14.19 11.71 -1.09
CA ILE A 316 -13.68 10.66 -0.21
C ILE A 316 -13.92 9.29 -0.86
N ILE A 317 -12.86 8.48 -0.93
CA ILE A 317 -12.90 7.09 -1.36
C ILE A 317 -12.72 6.21 -0.13
N LEU A 318 -13.75 5.45 0.23
CA LEU A 318 -13.74 4.49 1.32
C LEU A 318 -13.25 3.12 0.84
N THR A 319 -12.54 2.38 1.68
CA THR A 319 -12.18 0.98 1.45
C THR A 319 -11.98 0.26 2.79
N GLY A 320 -11.56 -1.00 2.76
CA GLY A 320 -11.35 -1.82 3.95
C GLY A 320 -12.64 -2.44 4.48
N GLY A 321 -12.52 -3.35 5.45
CA GLY A 321 -13.64 -4.13 5.97
C GLY A 321 -14.76 -3.28 6.59
N GLY A 322 -14.41 -2.19 7.27
CA GLY A 322 -15.36 -1.27 7.90
C GLY A 322 -16.22 -0.49 6.90
N SER A 323 -15.77 -0.36 5.65
CA SER A 323 -16.54 0.28 4.57
C SER A 323 -17.76 -0.55 4.10
N ASN A 324 -17.93 -1.77 4.61
CA ASN A 324 -19.12 -2.58 4.32
C ASN A 324 -20.30 -2.30 5.27
N MET A 325 -20.12 -1.44 6.27
CA MET A 325 -21.22 -1.08 7.17
C MET A 325 -22.35 -0.40 6.41
N ASN A 326 -23.60 -0.78 6.71
CA ASN A 326 -24.76 -0.18 6.06
C ASN A 326 -24.76 1.34 6.26
N ASN A 327 -25.17 2.08 5.24
CA ASN A 327 -25.24 3.55 5.26
C ASN A 327 -23.90 4.28 5.55
N ILE A 328 -22.74 3.63 5.42
CA ILE A 328 -21.45 4.27 5.70
C ILE A 328 -21.20 5.52 4.83
N GLU A 329 -21.52 5.48 3.54
CA GLU A 329 -21.35 6.64 2.66
C GLU A 329 -22.25 7.81 3.06
N ARG A 330 -23.46 7.51 3.55
CA ARG A 330 -24.40 8.52 4.07
C ARG A 330 -23.86 9.16 5.34
N ALA A 331 -23.34 8.35 6.27
CA ALA A 331 -22.72 8.85 7.50
C ALA A 331 -21.53 9.77 7.18
N PHE A 332 -20.66 9.35 6.26
CA PHE A 332 -19.53 10.18 5.80
C PHE A 332 -20.00 11.50 5.21
N ARG A 333 -20.98 11.50 4.30
CA ARG A 333 -21.53 12.73 3.72
C ARG A 333 -22.05 13.68 4.80
N LEU A 334 -22.81 13.16 5.76
CA LEU A 334 -23.42 13.95 6.84
C LEU A 334 -22.37 14.64 7.74
N TYR A 335 -21.37 13.89 8.21
CA TYR A 335 -20.43 14.40 9.21
C TYR A 335 -19.23 15.13 8.61
N THR A 336 -18.80 14.76 7.39
CA THR A 336 -17.68 15.45 6.71
C THR A 336 -18.14 16.67 5.92
N HIS A 337 -19.40 16.73 5.50
CA HIS A 337 -19.94 17.71 4.53
C HIS A 337 -19.30 17.64 3.14
N ILE A 338 -18.66 16.51 2.80
CA ILE A 338 -18.17 16.24 1.45
C ILE A 338 -19.22 15.41 0.72
N GLU A 339 -19.78 15.97 -0.36
CA GLU A 339 -20.87 15.36 -1.11
C GLU A 339 -20.47 14.08 -1.85
N LYS A 340 -19.28 14.09 -2.44
CA LYS A 340 -18.77 13.01 -3.26
C LYS A 340 -18.08 11.98 -2.36
N ILE A 341 -18.80 10.91 -2.07
CA ILE A 341 -18.30 9.74 -1.36
C ILE A 341 -18.50 8.53 -2.27
N ARG A 342 -17.50 7.64 -2.35
CA ARG A 342 -17.68 6.31 -2.95
C ARG A 342 -16.93 5.25 -2.16
N THR A 343 -17.36 4.00 -2.28
CA THR A 343 -16.67 2.85 -1.70
C THR A 343 -15.94 2.05 -2.78
N ALA A 344 -14.61 1.95 -2.67
CA ALA A 344 -13.76 1.07 -3.47
C ALA A 344 -13.85 -0.37 -2.94
N LYS A 345 -14.75 -1.13 -3.52
CA LYS A 345 -15.01 -2.53 -3.15
C LYS A 345 -14.01 -3.53 -3.76
N PHE A 346 -13.20 -3.09 -4.72
CA PHE A 346 -12.21 -3.92 -5.40
C PHE A 346 -11.09 -3.07 -5.99
N VAL A 347 -9.99 -3.72 -6.41
CA VAL A 347 -8.89 -3.09 -7.13
C VAL A 347 -9.25 -2.84 -8.60
N ASN A 348 -8.58 -1.89 -9.23
CA ASN A 348 -8.71 -1.54 -10.64
C ASN A 348 -8.04 -2.57 -11.56
N ASP A 349 -7.05 -3.32 -11.04
CA ASP A 349 -6.41 -4.41 -11.75
C ASP A 349 -7.42 -5.50 -12.14
N THR A 350 -7.22 -6.11 -13.31
CA THR A 350 -8.08 -7.21 -13.76
C THR A 350 -7.69 -8.49 -13.02
N ILE A 351 -8.47 -8.86 -11.99
CA ILE A 351 -8.25 -10.08 -11.20
C ILE A 351 -9.16 -11.22 -11.68
N LYS A 352 -8.57 -12.39 -11.94
CA LYS A 352 -9.26 -13.64 -12.29
C LYS A 352 -9.10 -14.63 -11.13
N SER A 353 -10.20 -15.12 -10.55
CA SER A 353 -10.15 -16.13 -9.48
C SER A 353 -11.40 -16.99 -9.46
N SER A 354 -11.25 -18.25 -9.05
CA SER A 354 -12.37 -19.14 -8.69
C SER A 354 -12.74 -19.05 -7.20
N ASN A 355 -11.95 -18.35 -6.38
CA ASN A 355 -12.15 -18.32 -4.94
C ASN A 355 -13.26 -17.31 -4.55
N PRO A 356 -14.30 -17.73 -3.80
CA PRO A 356 -15.39 -16.84 -3.39
C PRO A 356 -14.95 -15.63 -2.56
N LEU A 357 -13.91 -15.76 -1.73
CA LEU A 357 -13.40 -14.65 -0.91
C LEU A 357 -12.82 -13.54 -1.79
N VAL A 358 -12.13 -13.90 -2.87
CA VAL A 358 -11.56 -12.93 -3.83
C VAL A 358 -12.68 -12.25 -4.61
N ASN A 359 -13.70 -13.00 -4.99
CA ASN A 359 -14.81 -12.50 -5.80
C ASN A 359 -15.91 -11.77 -4.99
N ALA A 360 -15.81 -11.72 -3.65
CA ALA A 360 -16.79 -11.08 -2.79
C ALA A 360 -16.91 -9.56 -3.01
N LYS A 361 -15.85 -8.92 -3.51
CA LYS A 361 -15.80 -7.48 -3.84
C LYS A 361 -16.38 -6.61 -2.71
N ASP A 362 -15.71 -6.64 -1.57
CA ASP A 362 -16.10 -5.96 -0.33
C ASP A 362 -14.95 -5.14 0.28
N GLY A 363 -13.91 -4.83 -0.50
CA GLY A 363 -12.78 -4.02 -0.05
C GLY A 363 -11.80 -4.72 0.89
N ARG A 364 -12.15 -5.87 1.50
CA ARG A 364 -11.31 -6.53 2.54
C ARG A 364 -9.98 -7.04 2.03
N LEU A 365 -9.88 -7.33 0.73
CA LEU A 365 -8.68 -7.87 0.09
C LEU A 365 -7.98 -6.83 -0.81
N CYS A 366 -8.44 -5.58 -0.88
CA CYS A 366 -7.85 -4.59 -1.76
C CYS A 366 -6.36 -4.37 -1.49
N THR A 367 -5.96 -4.33 -0.22
CA THR A 367 -4.55 -4.12 0.16
C THR A 367 -3.67 -5.30 -0.25
N VAL A 368 -4.00 -6.54 0.13
CA VAL A 368 -3.22 -7.72 -0.29
C VAL A 368 -3.18 -7.91 -1.81
N LEU A 369 -4.27 -7.60 -2.52
CA LEU A 369 -4.30 -7.63 -4.00
C LEU A 369 -3.41 -6.55 -4.60
N ALA A 370 -3.37 -5.35 -4.01
CA ALA A 370 -2.50 -4.27 -4.43
C ALA A 370 -1.01 -4.62 -4.28
N ILE A 371 -0.66 -5.27 -3.17
CA ILE A 371 0.71 -5.77 -2.92
C ILE A 371 1.08 -6.84 -3.95
N LEU A 372 0.15 -7.76 -4.23
CA LEU A 372 0.33 -8.79 -5.25
C LEU A 372 0.53 -8.17 -6.65
N ALA A 373 -0.21 -7.12 -6.98
CA ALA A 373 -0.08 -6.41 -8.25
C ALA A 373 1.29 -5.70 -8.39
N LYS A 374 1.83 -5.17 -7.30
CA LYS A 374 3.18 -4.56 -7.25
C LYS A 374 4.31 -5.56 -7.44
N GLY A 375 4.18 -6.78 -6.91
CA GLY A 375 5.24 -7.78 -6.98
C GLY A 375 5.59 -8.20 -8.42
N ASP A 376 6.86 -8.14 -8.78
CA ASP A 376 7.39 -8.26 -10.14
C ASP A 376 8.35 -9.44 -10.34
N GLN A 377 8.79 -10.08 -9.27
CA GLN A 377 9.70 -11.21 -9.28
C GLN A 377 8.99 -12.52 -8.93
N ASN A 378 9.57 -13.62 -9.41
CA ASN A 378 9.07 -14.97 -9.13
C ASN A 378 9.35 -15.37 -7.68
N CYS A 379 8.31 -15.88 -7.01
CA CYS A 379 8.37 -16.35 -5.63
C CYS A 379 8.46 -17.88 -5.52
N ALA A 380 8.40 -18.59 -6.65
CA ALA A 380 8.43 -20.05 -6.64
C ALA A 380 9.81 -20.61 -6.25
N GLY A 381 9.80 -21.57 -5.33
CA GLY A 381 10.92 -22.46 -5.06
C GLY A 381 10.84 -23.76 -5.86
N ASN A 382 11.59 -24.76 -5.42
CA ASN A 382 11.56 -26.09 -6.04
C ASN A 382 10.18 -26.76 -5.88
N ASP A 383 9.82 -27.63 -6.82
CA ASP A 383 8.58 -28.39 -6.73
C ASP A 383 8.61 -29.30 -5.49
N ILE A 384 7.47 -29.42 -4.79
CA ILE A 384 7.36 -30.32 -3.64
C ILE A 384 7.20 -31.75 -4.19
N THR A 385 8.32 -32.39 -4.51
CA THR A 385 8.31 -33.81 -4.87
C THR A 385 8.03 -34.63 -3.61
N SER A 386 6.99 -35.45 -3.63
CA SER A 386 6.64 -36.40 -2.58
C SER A 386 7.64 -37.58 -2.52
N ASN A 387 8.92 -37.30 -2.27
CA ASN A 387 9.90 -38.34 -1.96
C ASN A 387 9.97 -38.46 -0.43
N LEU A 388 8.98 -39.15 0.14
CA LEU A 388 8.93 -39.46 1.58
C LEU A 388 9.97 -40.52 1.99
N PHE A 389 10.71 -41.09 1.03
CA PHE A 389 11.89 -41.92 1.25
C PHE A 389 12.90 -41.70 0.11
N GLY A 390 14.04 -41.08 0.41
CA GLY A 390 15.16 -41.01 -0.54
C GLY A 390 16.03 -39.76 -0.42
N ASN A 391 16.89 -39.71 0.61
CA ASN A 391 18.35 -39.65 0.43
C ASN A 391 19.06 -39.52 1.78
N ILE A 392 19.82 -40.56 2.10
CA ILE A 392 20.83 -40.58 3.16
C ILE A 392 21.98 -39.66 2.70
N PRO A 393 22.49 -38.74 3.53
CA PRO A 393 23.73 -38.05 3.20
C PRO A 393 24.88 -39.05 3.23
N GLU A 394 25.52 -39.28 2.08
CA GLU A 394 26.82 -39.95 2.05
C GLU A 394 27.83 -39.12 2.87
N LYS A 395 28.35 -39.75 3.92
CA LYS A 395 29.49 -39.26 4.68
C LYS A 395 30.74 -39.40 3.83
N SER A 396 31.32 -38.29 3.42
CA SER A 396 32.73 -38.25 3.00
C SER A 396 33.62 -38.49 4.22
N ALA A 397 34.49 -39.48 4.07
CA ALA A 397 35.39 -39.98 5.10
C ALA A 397 36.52 -38.98 5.46
N THR A 398 36.98 -39.19 6.69
CA THR A 398 38.00 -38.51 7.50
C THR A 398 39.39 -38.43 6.86
N GLN A 399 40.08 -37.31 7.08
CA GLN A 399 41.50 -37.31 7.49
C GLN A 399 41.70 -36.30 8.64
N THR A 400 42.27 -36.81 9.72
CA THR A 400 42.72 -36.14 10.94
C THR A 400 44.12 -35.55 10.75
N ASP A 401 44.40 -34.38 11.33
CA ASP A 401 45.56 -34.19 12.21
C ASP A 401 45.50 -32.90 13.05
N GLN A 402 46.25 -32.94 14.15
CA GLN A 402 46.03 -32.23 15.43
C GLN A 402 46.63 -30.81 15.54
N ALA A 403 45.91 -29.99 16.32
CA ALA A 403 46.28 -28.90 17.23
C ALA A 403 47.60 -28.11 17.09
N THR A 404 47.49 -26.77 17.06
CA THR A 404 48.25 -25.84 17.92
C THR A 404 47.63 -24.43 17.87
N SER A 405 47.54 -23.78 19.03
CA SER A 405 47.39 -22.31 19.22
C SER A 405 48.62 -21.84 20.04
N PRO A 406 49.04 -20.55 20.09
CA PRO A 406 48.24 -19.32 20.04
C PRO A 406 48.87 -18.07 19.33
N GLN A 407 48.11 -16.95 19.35
CA GLN A 407 48.51 -15.51 19.36
C GLN A 407 48.20 -14.57 18.15
N VAL A 408 47.31 -13.60 18.45
CA VAL A 408 47.40 -12.12 18.29
C VAL A 408 47.09 -11.42 16.94
N ALA A 409 46.03 -10.58 17.01
CA ALA A 409 45.72 -9.29 16.35
C ALA A 409 45.65 -9.17 14.81
N ASN A 410 44.45 -8.86 14.28
CA ASN A 410 43.99 -7.49 13.93
C ASN A 410 42.62 -7.54 13.20
N GLY A 411 41.91 -6.41 13.24
CA GLY A 411 40.46 -6.32 12.99
C GLY A 411 39.98 -6.40 11.53
N ARG A 412 38.65 -6.52 11.39
CA ARG A 412 37.79 -5.59 10.61
C ARG A 412 36.33 -6.00 10.75
N ILE A 413 35.51 -5.01 11.11
CA ILE A 413 34.06 -5.02 10.98
C ILE A 413 33.76 -4.77 9.50
N ILE A 414 32.94 -5.60 8.86
CA ILE A 414 32.47 -5.37 7.50
C ILE A 414 31.03 -4.85 7.59
N ASP A 415 30.86 -3.70 6.96
CA ASP A 415 29.74 -2.77 7.00
C ASP A 415 29.03 -2.71 5.64
N ASP A 416 27.81 -2.18 5.67
CA ASP A 416 26.79 -2.02 4.64
C ASP A 416 27.27 -1.42 3.30
N THR A 417 27.79 -2.25 2.37
CA THR A 417 28.14 -1.78 1.01
C THR A 417 27.66 -2.64 -0.16
N GLU A 418 27.07 -3.82 0.06
CA GLU A 418 26.63 -4.67 -1.06
C GLU A 418 25.27 -4.27 -1.66
N HIS A 419 24.42 -3.56 -0.92
CA HIS A 419 23.08 -3.19 -1.41
C HIS A 419 23.05 -1.95 -2.33
N THR A 420 24.05 -1.08 -2.26
CA THR A 420 24.10 0.16 -3.07
C THR A 420 24.67 -0.07 -4.47
N GLN A 421 25.57 -1.05 -4.63
CA GLN A 421 26.18 -1.36 -5.92
C GLN A 421 25.22 -2.07 -6.90
N ASN A 422 24.24 -2.82 -6.39
CA ASN A 422 23.25 -3.48 -7.24
C ASN A 422 22.18 -2.52 -7.78
N LYS A 423 21.84 -1.44 -7.06
CA LYS A 423 20.93 -0.40 -7.60
C LYS A 423 21.61 0.47 -8.66
N ALA A 424 22.87 0.86 -8.46
CA ALA A 424 23.62 1.63 -9.44
C ALA A 424 23.86 0.86 -10.76
N LYS A 425 24.05 -0.47 -10.71
CA LYS A 425 24.22 -1.30 -11.92
C LYS A 425 22.94 -1.48 -12.74
N VAL A 426 21.76 -1.40 -12.11
CA VAL A 426 20.47 -1.51 -12.82
C VAL A 426 20.12 -0.19 -13.50
N GLU A 427 20.32 0.96 -12.85
CA GLU A 427 20.08 2.29 -13.45
C GLU A 427 21.02 2.61 -14.62
N VAL A 428 22.28 2.14 -14.57
CA VAL A 428 23.23 2.32 -15.68
C VAL A 428 22.83 1.44 -16.88
N LYS A 429 22.24 0.26 -16.66
CA LYS A 429 21.78 -0.62 -17.73
C LYS A 429 20.54 -0.06 -18.44
N GLU A 430 19.59 0.49 -17.69
CA GLU A 430 18.39 1.11 -18.27
C GLU A 430 18.70 2.39 -19.04
N LYS A 431 19.66 3.22 -18.59
CA LYS A 431 20.12 4.39 -19.36
C LYS A 431 20.83 4.01 -20.66
N THR A 432 21.67 2.97 -20.64
CA THR A 432 22.41 2.52 -21.84
C THR A 432 21.48 1.90 -22.88
N GLU A 433 20.36 1.27 -22.47
CA GLU A 433 19.35 0.73 -23.39
C GLU A 433 18.40 1.81 -23.93
N ALA A 434 18.15 2.90 -23.19
CA ALA A 434 17.37 4.04 -23.65
C ALA A 434 18.14 4.90 -24.68
N ASP A 435 19.44 5.13 -24.46
CA ASP A 435 20.28 5.90 -25.38
C ASP A 435 20.52 5.15 -26.71
N ASN A 436 20.66 3.83 -26.67
CA ASN A 436 20.77 3.00 -27.89
C ASN A 436 19.47 2.93 -28.72
N ARG A 437 18.29 3.18 -28.11
CA ARG A 437 17.02 3.28 -28.83
C ARG A 437 16.85 4.63 -29.52
N ASN A 438 17.36 5.71 -28.91
CA ASN A 438 17.29 7.06 -29.49
C ASN A 438 18.30 7.29 -30.64
N GLU A 439 19.41 6.56 -30.68
CA GLU A 439 20.36 6.63 -31.82
C GLU A 439 19.89 5.88 -33.08
N GLN A 440 18.95 4.94 -32.97
CA GLN A 440 18.39 4.23 -34.13
C GLN A 440 17.26 4.99 -34.83
N GLU A 441 16.67 6.02 -34.21
CA GLU A 441 15.60 6.84 -34.81
C GLU A 441 16.10 8.11 -35.55
N SER A 442 17.40 8.41 -35.52
CA SER A 442 17.98 9.64 -36.10
C SER A 442 18.83 9.43 -37.35
N LYS A 443 18.37 8.61 -38.32
CA LYS A 443 18.92 8.61 -39.70
C LYS A 443 17.89 9.11 -40.72
N PRO A 444 18.24 10.02 -41.64
CA PRO A 444 17.27 10.67 -42.53
C PRO A 444 16.81 9.70 -43.63
N LYS A 445 15.50 9.42 -43.69
CA LYS A 445 14.86 8.74 -44.82
C LYS A 445 14.49 9.77 -45.91
N GLN A 446 14.97 9.54 -47.13
CA GLN A 446 14.63 10.31 -48.35
C GLN A 446 13.11 10.32 -48.62
N PRO A 447 12.55 11.39 -49.22
CA PRO A 447 11.10 11.50 -49.42
C PRO A 447 10.68 10.83 -50.74
N ARG A 448 9.81 9.82 -50.68
CA ARG A 448 9.04 9.37 -51.87
C ARG A 448 7.59 9.04 -51.53
N LYS A 449 6.71 9.83 -52.19
CA LYS A 449 5.34 9.55 -52.63
C LYS A 449 4.25 9.43 -51.55
N LEU A 450 3.64 10.57 -51.20
CA LEU A 450 2.29 10.63 -50.61
C LEU A 450 1.48 11.85 -51.08
N LEU A 451 1.72 12.33 -52.30
CA LEU A 451 1.08 13.55 -52.84
C LEU A 451 -0.05 13.34 -53.86
N ASN A 452 -0.56 12.11 -54.03
CA ASN A 452 -1.57 11.82 -55.07
C ASN A 452 -2.98 11.45 -54.56
N LYS A 453 -3.32 11.72 -53.28
CA LYS A 453 -4.68 11.46 -52.77
C LYS A 453 -5.44 12.68 -52.23
N PHE A 454 -4.80 13.84 -52.12
CA PHE A 454 -5.46 15.08 -51.66
C PHE A 454 -5.76 16.09 -52.77
N LYS A 455 -5.31 15.85 -54.01
CA LYS A 455 -5.57 16.73 -55.17
C LYS A 455 -6.88 16.43 -55.93
N SER A 456 -7.59 15.33 -55.64
CA SER A 456 -8.84 15.00 -56.37
C SER A 456 -10.13 15.38 -55.65
N ILE A 457 -10.05 15.96 -54.44
CA ILE A 457 -11.23 16.35 -53.66
C ILE A 457 -11.43 17.88 -53.69
N PHE A 458 -10.39 18.66 -53.97
CA PHE A 458 -10.47 20.13 -54.01
C PHE A 458 -10.80 20.72 -55.40
N ASN A 459 -10.68 19.95 -56.48
CA ASN A 459 -11.00 20.39 -57.85
C ASN A 459 -12.45 20.10 -58.29
N LYS A 460 -13.37 19.82 -57.36
CA LYS A 460 -14.79 19.55 -57.65
C LYS A 460 -15.77 20.54 -57.00
N LEU A 461 -15.29 21.67 -56.48
CA LEU A 461 -16.12 22.65 -55.77
C LEU A 461 -15.99 24.10 -56.26
N THR A 462 -15.36 24.34 -57.41
CA THR A 462 -15.34 25.67 -58.05
C THR A 462 -15.40 25.54 -59.57
N ALA A 463 -16.59 25.55 -60.14
CA ALA A 463 -16.85 26.00 -61.50
C ALA A 463 -18.21 26.72 -61.52
N PRO A 464 -18.31 27.95 -62.06
CA PRO A 464 -19.55 28.70 -62.15
C PRO A 464 -20.44 28.22 -63.31
N GLU A 465 -21.74 28.47 -63.19
CA GLU A 465 -22.78 28.33 -64.23
C GLU A 465 -22.53 29.26 -65.43
N GLU A 466 -22.90 28.81 -66.64
CA GLU A 466 -23.65 29.53 -67.70
C GLU A 466 -23.34 28.95 -69.10
N GLU A 467 -24.30 28.22 -69.68
CA GLU A 467 -25.16 28.66 -70.80
C GLU A 467 -26.38 27.73 -70.95
#